data_AF-A0A969IW96-F1
#
_entry.id   AF-A0A969IW96-F1
#
_cell.length_a   1.000
_cell.length_b   1.000
_cell.length_c   1.000
_cell.angle_alpha   90.00
_cell.angle_beta   90.00
_cell.angle_gamma   90.00
#
_symmetry.space_group_name_H-M   'P 1'
#
loop_
_entity.id
_entity.type
_entity.pdbx_description
1 polymer ?
#
loop_
_entity_poly.entity_id
_entity_poly.type
_entity_poly.pdbx_seq_one_letter_code
_entity_poly.pdbx_strand_id
1 'polypeptide(L)' 'MTPKVIPSNSIKAFRYRVHALEQDLWKEKDPTNRANLALQLADAATTLARLEMQEVQRQSIVSPGLPLDKE' A
#
# COMPACT_ATOMS: atom_id res chain seq x y z
N MET A 1 13.19 -23.37 8.48
CA MET A 1 13.08 -22.00 7.97
C MET A 1 11.60 -21.68 7.87
N THR A 2 11.03 -20.95 8.81
CA THR A 2 9.59 -20.63 8.79
C THR A 2 9.34 -19.56 7.74
N PRO A 3 8.43 -19.78 6.76
CA PRO A 3 8.13 -18.77 5.76
C PRO A 3 7.59 -17.53 6.46
N LYS A 4 8.23 -16.37 6.25
CA LYS A 4 7.74 -15.08 6.74
C LYS A 4 6.47 -14.75 5.97
N VAL A 5 5.32 -15.15 6.51
CA VAL A 5 4.00 -14.77 6.00
C VAL A 5 3.86 -13.27 6.18
N ILE A 6 3.79 -12.53 5.06
CA ILE A 6 3.43 -11.11 5.10
C ILE A 6 1.92 -11.05 5.39
N PRO A 7 1.48 -10.34 6.44
CA PRO A 7 0.06 -10.17 6.71
C PRO A 7 -0.63 -9.58 5.48
N SER A 8 -1.74 -10.18 5.07
CA SER A 8 -2.47 -9.82 3.84
C SER A 8 -2.97 -8.38 3.84
N ASN A 9 -3.13 -7.78 5.02
CA ASN A 9 -3.55 -6.40 5.25
C ASN A 9 -2.38 -5.42 5.52
N SER A 10 -1.14 -5.84 5.32
CA SER A 10 0.02 -4.96 5.52
C SER A 10 0.25 -4.01 4.34
N ILE A 11 0.85 -2.85 4.63
CA ILE A 11 1.31 -1.89 3.60
C ILE A 11 2.15 -2.59 2.52
N LYS A 12 3.08 -3.47 2.95
CA LYS A 12 3.95 -4.21 2.02
C LYS A 12 3.17 -5.13 1.08
N ALA A 13 2.13 -5.82 1.59
CA ALA A 13 1.27 -6.66 0.76
C ALA A 13 0.52 -5.83 -0.30
N PHE A 14 -0.02 -4.66 0.09
CA PHE A 14 -0.73 -3.78 -0.84
C PHE A 14 0.21 -3.13 -1.86
N ARG A 15 1.44 -2.74 -1.50
CA ARG A 15 2.46 -2.29 -2.47
C ARG A 15 2.73 -3.35 -3.54
N TYR A 16 2.91 -4.61 -3.12
CA TYR A 16 3.12 -5.70 -4.06
C TYR A 16 1.90 -5.96 -4.94
N ARG A 17 0.70 -5.93 -4.36
CA ARG A 17 -0.56 -6.14 -5.09
C ARG A 17 -0.78 -5.07 -6.17
N VAL A 18 -0.52 -3.80 -5.86
CA VAL A 18 -0.57 -2.70 -6.84
C VAL A 18 0.41 -2.94 -7.97
N HIS A 19 1.65 -3.32 -7.66
CA HIS A 19 2.67 -3.60 -8.68
C HIS A 19 2.27 -4.77 -9.61
N ALA A 20 1.78 -5.87 -9.04
CA ALA A 20 1.36 -7.02 -9.83
C ALA A 20 0.15 -6.68 -10.74
N LEU A 21 -0.87 -6.02 -10.19
CA LEU A 21 -2.07 -5.64 -10.95
C LEU A 21 -1.75 -4.64 -12.07
N GLU A 22 -0.81 -3.73 -11.87
CA GLU A 22 -0.36 -2.80 -12.93
C GLU A 22 0.32 -3.55 -14.07
N GLN A 23 1.20 -4.51 -13.77
CA GLN A 23 1.83 -5.35 -14.79
C GLN A 23 0.83 -6.20 -15.57
N ASP A 24 -0.16 -6.77 -14.88
CA ASP A 24 -1.22 -7.56 -15.52
C ASP A 24 -2.10 -6.69 -16.40
N LEU A 25 -2.48 -5.50 -15.91
CA LEU A 25 -3.26 -4.52 -16.67
C LEU A 25 -2.56 -4.09 -17.96
N TRP A 26 -1.24 -3.87 -17.91
CA TRP A 26 -0.44 -3.49 -19.07
C TRP A 26 -0.40 -4.59 -20.14
N LYS A 27 -0.36 -5.85 -19.73
CA LYS A 27 -0.26 -7.02 -20.63
C LYS A 27 -1.61 -7.41 -21.23
N GLU A 28 -2.71 -7.22 -20.50
CA GLU A 28 -4.05 -7.68 -20.88
C GLU A 28 -4.60 -6.99 -22.14
N LYS A 29 -5.08 -7.81 -23.09
CA LYS A 29 -5.62 -7.37 -24.38
C LYS A 29 -7.14 -7.36 -24.39
N ASP A 30 -7.78 -8.24 -23.64
CA ASP A 30 -9.24 -8.29 -23.55
C ASP A 30 -9.78 -7.06 -22.78
N PRO A 31 -10.71 -6.28 -23.35
CA PRO A 31 -11.22 -5.07 -22.72
C PRO A 31 -12.01 -5.34 -21.44
N THR A 32 -12.73 -6.46 -21.35
CA THR A 32 -13.52 -6.81 -20.16
C THR A 32 -12.60 -7.14 -18.99
N ASN A 33 -11.60 -7.98 -19.23
CA ASN A 33 -10.58 -8.31 -18.22
C ASN A 33 -9.78 -7.07 -17.82
N ARG A 34 -9.42 -6.22 -18.80
CA ARG A 34 -8.69 -4.98 -18.52
C ARG A 34 -9.51 -4.03 -17.64
N ALA A 35 -10.82 -3.91 -17.85
CA ALA A 35 -11.69 -3.12 -16.98
C ALA A 35 -11.72 -3.69 -15.54
N ASN A 36 -11.83 -5.01 -15.40
CA ASN A 36 -11.81 -5.67 -14.09
C ASN A 36 -10.47 -5.51 -13.35
N LEU A 37 -9.34 -5.61 -14.07
CA LEU A 37 -8.00 -5.36 -13.52
C LEU A 37 -7.85 -3.91 -13.08
N ALA A 38 -8.37 -2.96 -13.87
CA ALA A 38 -8.32 -1.54 -13.52
C ALA A 38 -9.11 -1.22 -12.25
N LEU A 39 -10.30 -1.81 -12.08
CA LEU A 39 -11.09 -1.70 -10.85
C LEU A 39 -10.34 -2.26 -9.64
N GLN A 40 -9.79 -3.47 -9.76
CA GLN A 40 -9.00 -4.08 -8.68
C GLN A 40 -7.76 -3.26 -8.32
N LEU A 41 -7.09 -2.69 -9.33
CA LEU A 41 -5.93 -1.83 -9.15
C LEU A 41 -6.31 -0.56 -8.38
N ALA A 42 -7.43 0.09 -8.75
CA ALA A 42 -7.93 1.28 -8.09
C ALA A 42 -8.28 1.02 -6.61
N ASP A 43 -8.95 -0.10 -6.31
CA ASP A 43 -9.28 -0.49 -4.93
C ASP A 43 -8.02 -0.76 -4.11
N ALA A 44 -7.05 -1.48 -4.67
CA ALA A 44 -5.79 -1.78 -4.01
C ALA A 44 -4.97 -0.50 -3.75
N ALA A 45 -4.89 0.41 -4.73
CA ALA A 45 -4.19 1.68 -4.61
C ALA A 45 -4.86 2.61 -3.58
N THR A 46 -6.19 2.67 -3.56
CA THR A 46 -6.94 3.44 -2.57
C THR A 46 -6.70 2.92 -1.15
N THR A 47 -6.71 1.60 -0.98
CA THR A 47 -6.43 0.97 0.31
C THR A 47 -4.99 1.22 0.75
N LEU A 48 -4.03 1.10 -0.17
CA LEU A 48 -2.63 1.42 0.10
C LEU A 48 -2.47 2.86 0.57
N ALA A 49 -3.06 3.83 -0.14
CA ALA A 49 -3.00 5.23 0.23
C ALA A 49 -3.49 5.49 1.66
N ARG A 50 -4.63 4.89 2.05
CA ARG A 50 -5.16 5.00 3.42
C ARG A 50 -4.20 4.41 4.46
N LEU A 51 -3.60 3.26 4.19
CA LEU A 51 -2.64 2.63 5.10
C LEU A 51 -1.37 3.47 5.26
N GLU A 52 -0.84 4.04 4.16
CA GLU A 52 0.31 4.93 4.20
C GLU A 52 -0.01 6.22 5.00
N MET A 53 -1.20 6.80 4.83
CA MET A 53 -1.64 7.95 5.63
C MET A 53 -1.73 7.62 7.12
N GLN A 54 -2.26 6.45 7.47
CA GLN A 54 -2.30 5.99 8.87
C GLN A 54 -0.91 5.79 9.45
N GLU A 55 0.04 5.31 8.65
CA GLU A 55 1.43 5.14 9.05
C GLU A 55 2.13 6.51 9.26
N VAL A 56 1.90 7.48 8.37
CA VAL A 56 2.38 8.87 8.54
C VAL A 56 1.82 9.48 9.83
N GLN A 57 0.52 9.32 10.09
CA GLN A 57 -0.11 9.80 11.32
C GLN A 57 0.49 9.13 12.55
N ARG A 58 0.68 7.80 12.53
CA ARG A 58 1.32 7.06 13.61
C ARG A 58 2.72 7.59 13.90
N GLN A 59 3.54 7.81 12.87
CA GLN A 59 4.90 8.33 13.02
C GLN A 59 4.92 9.76 13.57
N SER A 60 3.95 10.59 13.19
CA SER A 60 3.79 11.94 13.76
C SER A 60 3.38 11.94 15.24
N ILE A 61 2.58 10.97 15.69
CA ILE A 61 2.16 10.82 17.09
C ILE A 61 3.24 10.17 17.95
N VAL A 62 4.02 9.23 17.40
CA VAL A 62 5.16 8.56 18.07
C VAL A 62 6.41 9.44 18.11
N SER A 63 6.36 10.63 17.50
CA SER A 63 7.35 11.70 17.68
C SER A 63 6.91 12.79 18.68
N PRO A 64 6.57 12.51 19.97
CA PRO A 64 6.55 13.55 20.99
C PRO A 64 7.91 13.57 21.69
N GLY A 65 8.75 14.55 21.36
CA GLY A 65 9.93 14.89 22.17
C GLY A 65 11.23 15.05 21.39
N LEU A 66 11.42 16.23 20.80
CA LEU A 66 12.67 16.95 21.10
C LEU A 66 12.30 18.06 22.09
N PRO A 67 12.84 18.07 23.32
CA PRO A 67 12.94 19.32 24.04
C PRO A 67 13.93 20.19 23.27
N LEU A 68 13.49 21.34 22.77
CA LEU A 68 14.43 22.41 22.46
C LEU A 68 14.90 22.94 23.81
N ASP A 69 16.12 22.53 24.14
CA ASP A 69 16.85 22.95 25.32
C ASP A 69 16.85 24.48 25.45
N LYS A 70 16.80 24.88 26.72
CA LYS A 70 16.87 26.25 27.20
C LYS A 70 18.23 26.86 26.85
N GLU A 71 18.23 28.03 26.24
CA GLU A 71 19.22 29.10 26.48
C GLU A 71 18.52 30.46 26.46
#